data_AF-A0A9E1WLN2-F1
#
_entry.id   AF-A0A9E1WLN2-F1
#
_cell.length_a   1.000
_cell.length_b   1.000
_cell.length_c   1.000
_cell.angle_alpha   90.00
_cell.angle_beta   90.00
_cell.angle_gamma   90.00
#
_symmetry.space_group_name_H-M   'P 1'
#
loop_
_entity.id
_entity.type
_entity.pdbx_description
1 polymer ?
#
loop_
_entity_poly.entity_id
_entity_poly.type
_entity_poly.pdbx_seq_one_letter_code
_entity_poly.pdbx_strand_id
1 'polypeptide(L)'
;MVQKLVYFIIYFLLCQITHLAFATAETIPFNDPRWMLEGEDTAVVKHKGQIALYTSTGGAFLKDTEFKDGIIEVDLLFPDDSRGFSGAAWRMQDNGSYEHFYIRPHLSNKTDSTQYTPVFRHDTGWQLYFGNQHAVALEVKYNQWMHLKIIVSGDQAEIYVDSEEPVLFISDLKANLSAGTIGVTTTFAPAYYSNFSFEKLESPALSGKALIPEERPHGLIEKFNLSEVIADNDINPENYSGNWSEHDVETMGAINISRDRTRSEDHNTVLVRLNVNSETEQVKKINFGYSDDVTVYINGQPISGGTNIYQSRDYRYLGTIGLFDSVYLPLKPGQNKVYFAVKENFGGWGFMGKFEDMSGINIE
;
A
#
# COMPACT_ATOMS: atom_id res chain seq x y z
N MET A 1 16.15 -44.37 -48.40
CA MET A 1 16.60 -43.33 -47.44
C MET A 1 15.54 -42.24 -47.20
N VAL A 2 14.65 -41.95 -48.15
CA VAL A 2 13.61 -40.91 -48.05
C VAL A 2 12.43 -41.29 -47.15
N GLN A 3 12.10 -42.58 -47.04
CA GLN A 3 10.90 -43.03 -46.31
C GLN A 3 11.08 -43.05 -44.76
N LYS A 4 12.32 -43.09 -44.25
CA LYS A 4 12.60 -43.02 -42.80
C LYS A 4 12.65 -41.57 -42.27
N LEU A 5 12.83 -40.58 -43.14
CA LEU A 5 12.89 -39.16 -42.76
C LEU A 5 11.49 -38.56 -42.57
N VAL A 6 10.49 -39.04 -43.32
CA VAL A 6 9.09 -38.58 -43.24
C VAL A 6 8.42 -39.01 -41.92
N TYR A 7 8.74 -40.22 -41.41
CA TYR A 7 8.19 -40.68 -40.13
C TYR A 7 8.76 -39.94 -38.91
N PHE A 8 9.99 -39.41 -38.99
CA PHE A 8 10.59 -38.65 -37.89
C PHE A 8 9.98 -37.24 -37.78
N ILE A 9 9.63 -36.61 -38.90
CA ILE A 9 8.99 -35.28 -38.93
C ILE A 9 7.53 -35.35 -38.47
N ILE A 10 6.80 -36.44 -38.79
CA ILE A 10 5.42 -36.63 -38.32
C ILE A 10 5.37 -36.95 -36.82
N TYR A 11 6.38 -37.63 -36.25
CA TYR A 11 6.44 -37.89 -34.81
C TYR A 11 6.88 -36.65 -34.00
N PHE A 12 7.65 -35.74 -34.60
CA PHE A 12 8.05 -34.48 -33.95
C PHE A 12 6.97 -33.38 -34.02
N LEU A 13 6.06 -33.46 -35.00
CA LEU A 13 4.93 -32.51 -35.11
C LEU A 13 3.72 -32.85 -34.22
N LEU A 14 3.67 -34.05 -33.64
CA LEU A 14 2.53 -34.55 -32.85
C LEU A 14 2.67 -34.36 -31.34
N CYS A 15 3.74 -33.69 -30.87
CA CYS A 15 4.02 -33.51 -29.45
C CYS A 15 4.13 -32.03 -29.01
N GLN A 16 3.42 -31.13 -29.68
CA GLN A 16 3.11 -29.80 -29.16
C GLN A 16 1.60 -29.56 -29.12
N ILE A 17 0.88 -30.46 -28.45
CA ILE A 17 -0.37 -30.05 -27.81
C ILE A 17 0.08 -29.37 -26.52
N THR A 18 0.39 -28.07 -26.60
CA THR A 18 0.40 -27.24 -25.41
C THR A 18 -1.01 -27.30 -24.87
N HIS A 19 -1.19 -27.95 -23.72
CA HIS A 19 -2.40 -27.79 -22.93
C HIS A 19 -2.48 -26.31 -22.54
N LEU A 20 -3.15 -25.50 -23.36
CA LEU A 20 -3.77 -24.28 -22.88
C LEU A 20 -4.87 -24.74 -21.91
N ALA A 21 -4.47 -24.97 -20.66
CA ALA A 21 -5.44 -24.97 -19.58
C ALA A 21 -5.98 -23.55 -19.56
N PHE A 22 -7.15 -23.34 -20.18
CA PHE A 22 -7.95 -22.18 -19.88
C PHE A 22 -8.26 -22.29 -18.38
N ALA A 23 -7.64 -21.43 -17.57
CA ALA A 23 -8.08 -21.26 -16.21
C ALA A 23 -9.55 -20.84 -16.28
N THR A 24 -10.42 -21.62 -15.66
CA THR A 24 -11.83 -21.25 -15.56
C THR A 24 -12.01 -20.51 -14.26
N ALA A 25 -12.74 -19.39 -14.29
CA ALA A 25 -13.15 -18.72 -13.06
C ALA A 25 -13.79 -19.71 -12.07
N GLU A 26 -13.29 -19.71 -10.85
CA GLU A 26 -13.76 -20.57 -9.77
C GLU A 26 -14.63 -19.73 -8.83
N THR A 27 -15.92 -20.05 -8.74
CA THR A 27 -16.83 -19.41 -7.77
C THR A 27 -16.80 -20.18 -6.45
N ILE A 28 -16.46 -19.48 -5.36
CA ILE A 28 -16.36 -20.06 -4.02
C ILE A 28 -17.47 -19.49 -3.12
N PRO A 29 -18.55 -20.23 -2.84
CA PRO A 29 -19.57 -19.73 -1.93
C PRO A 29 -19.00 -19.62 -0.51
N PHE A 30 -19.45 -18.65 0.29
CA PHE A 30 -18.89 -18.40 1.63
C PHE A 30 -19.13 -19.52 2.65
N ASN A 31 -19.99 -20.51 2.35
CA ASN A 31 -20.14 -21.73 3.16
C ASN A 31 -19.16 -22.86 2.76
N ASP A 32 -18.26 -22.64 1.81
CA ASP A 32 -17.19 -23.57 1.46
C ASP A 32 -16.16 -23.69 2.61
N PRO A 33 -15.73 -24.89 3.00
CA PRO A 33 -14.79 -25.10 4.11
C PRO A 33 -13.37 -24.52 3.87
N ARG A 34 -13.03 -24.13 2.64
CA ARG A 34 -11.77 -23.48 2.30
C ARG A 34 -11.61 -22.10 2.90
N TRP A 35 -12.73 -21.45 3.25
CA TRP A 35 -12.68 -20.18 3.95
C TRP A 35 -12.13 -20.33 5.38
N MET A 36 -11.16 -19.49 5.70
CA MET A 36 -10.77 -19.15 7.06
C MET A 36 -11.47 -17.85 7.42
N LEU A 37 -12.40 -17.92 8.38
CA LEU A 37 -13.13 -16.75 8.85
C LEU A 37 -12.34 -16.09 9.98
N GLU A 38 -12.23 -14.77 9.91
CA GLU A 38 -11.58 -13.94 10.93
C GLU A 38 -12.58 -12.89 11.44
N GLY A 39 -12.52 -12.57 12.73
CA GLY A 39 -13.45 -11.64 13.39
C GLY A 39 -14.52 -12.34 14.24
N GLU A 40 -14.83 -11.75 15.40
CA GLU A 40 -15.73 -12.37 16.39
C GLU A 40 -17.17 -12.50 15.91
N ASP A 41 -17.63 -11.54 15.10
CA ASP A 41 -18.99 -11.51 14.56
C ASP A 41 -19.08 -12.03 13.11
N THR A 42 -17.97 -12.50 12.56
CA THR A 42 -17.90 -12.98 11.19
C THR A 42 -18.67 -14.28 11.03
N ALA A 43 -19.69 -14.27 10.17
CA ALA A 43 -20.59 -15.40 10.01
C ALA A 43 -21.12 -15.54 8.58
N VAL A 44 -21.37 -16.78 8.19
CA VAL A 44 -22.10 -17.07 6.95
C VAL A 44 -23.60 -16.99 7.22
N VAL A 45 -24.29 -16.14 6.48
CA VAL A 45 -25.70 -15.83 6.66
C VAL A 45 -26.45 -15.89 5.33
N LYS A 46 -27.78 -15.95 5.39
CA LYS A 46 -28.62 -15.67 4.22
C LYS A 46 -29.01 -14.20 4.23
N HIS A 47 -28.53 -13.41 3.27
CA HIS A 47 -28.84 -11.99 3.16
C HIS A 47 -29.32 -11.65 1.75
N LYS A 48 -30.49 -10.99 1.64
CA LYS A 48 -31.11 -10.59 0.36
C LYS A 48 -31.12 -11.69 -0.71
N GLY A 49 -31.43 -12.92 -0.30
CA GLY A 49 -31.53 -14.07 -1.20
C GLY A 49 -30.20 -14.78 -1.50
N GLN A 50 -29.07 -14.26 -1.04
CA GLN A 50 -27.74 -14.81 -1.28
C GLN A 50 -27.17 -15.51 -0.03
N ILE A 51 -26.30 -16.50 -0.23
CA ILE A 51 -25.39 -16.97 0.82
C ILE A 51 -24.26 -15.94 0.89
N ALA A 52 -24.15 -15.27 2.03
CA ALA A 52 -23.24 -14.15 2.21
C ALA A 52 -22.37 -14.32 3.45
N LEU A 53 -21.17 -13.77 3.41
CA LEU A 53 -20.39 -13.47 4.59
C LEU A 53 -20.92 -12.16 5.18
N TYR A 54 -21.18 -12.13 6.48
CA TYR A 54 -21.35 -10.91 7.27
C TYR A 54 -20.12 -10.73 8.15
N THR A 55 -19.62 -9.50 8.30
CA THR A 55 -18.57 -9.15 9.25
C THR A 55 -18.62 -7.63 9.54
N SER A 56 -18.32 -7.20 10.77
CA SER A 56 -18.09 -5.78 11.08
C SER A 56 -16.62 -5.46 11.36
N THR A 57 -15.81 -6.45 11.71
CA THR A 57 -14.35 -6.37 11.77
C THR A 57 -13.77 -7.77 11.57
N GLY A 58 -12.84 -7.93 10.63
CA GLY A 58 -12.29 -9.23 10.24
C GLY A 58 -12.45 -9.47 8.75
N GLY A 59 -12.80 -10.70 8.35
CA GLY A 59 -12.87 -11.07 6.95
C GLY A 59 -12.95 -12.57 6.69
N ALA A 60 -12.70 -12.95 5.45
CA ALA A 60 -12.55 -14.35 5.06
C ALA A 60 -11.43 -14.50 4.02
N PHE A 61 -10.56 -15.48 4.24
CA PHE A 61 -9.39 -15.76 3.40
C PHE A 61 -9.36 -17.22 2.96
N LEU A 62 -8.95 -17.49 1.72
CA LEU A 62 -8.80 -18.88 1.24
C LEU A 62 -7.52 -19.51 1.79
N LYS A 63 -7.64 -20.72 2.34
CA LYS A 63 -6.53 -21.48 2.95
C LYS A 63 -5.58 -22.11 1.93
N ASP A 64 -6.05 -22.31 0.70
CA ASP A 64 -5.41 -23.16 -0.32
C ASP A 64 -5.26 -22.41 -1.65
N THR A 65 -4.84 -21.13 -1.58
CA THR A 65 -4.70 -20.30 -2.77
C THR A 65 -3.34 -19.62 -2.86
N GLU A 66 -2.65 -19.90 -3.96
CA GLU A 66 -1.49 -19.15 -4.44
C GLU A 66 -1.93 -18.29 -5.65
N PHE A 67 -2.43 -17.08 -5.39
CA PHE A 67 -2.84 -16.13 -6.42
C PHE A 67 -1.75 -15.08 -6.61
N LYS A 68 -1.32 -14.90 -7.86
CA LYS A 68 -0.39 -13.83 -8.25
C LYS A 68 -1.06 -12.85 -9.18
N ASP A 69 -1.47 -13.34 -10.35
CA ASP A 69 -2.08 -12.57 -11.42
C ASP A 69 -3.40 -13.24 -11.80
N GLY A 70 -4.38 -12.44 -12.24
CA GLY A 70 -5.72 -12.95 -12.47
C GLY A 70 -6.83 -11.93 -12.30
N ILE A 71 -8.03 -12.46 -12.13
CA ILE A 71 -9.25 -11.69 -11.90
C ILE A 71 -9.83 -12.14 -10.55
N ILE A 72 -10.25 -11.18 -9.74
CA ILE A 72 -10.99 -11.40 -8.47
C ILE A 72 -12.32 -10.66 -8.61
N GLU A 73 -13.42 -11.32 -8.31
CA GLU A 73 -14.76 -10.72 -8.33
C GLU A 73 -15.51 -11.05 -7.03
N VAL A 74 -16.26 -10.09 -6.52
CA VAL A 74 -17.10 -10.26 -5.32
C VAL A 74 -18.20 -9.20 -5.29
N ASP A 75 -19.39 -9.58 -4.85
CA ASP A 75 -20.46 -8.63 -4.57
C ASP A 75 -20.35 -8.16 -3.12
N LEU A 76 -20.36 -6.84 -2.90
CA LEU A 76 -20.35 -6.21 -1.57
C LEU A 76 -21.66 -5.48 -1.31
N LEU A 77 -22.07 -5.41 -0.05
CA LEU A 77 -23.21 -4.60 0.38
C LEU A 77 -22.93 -3.90 1.70
N PHE A 78 -23.23 -2.60 1.72
CA PHE A 78 -23.15 -1.73 2.89
C PHE A 78 -24.55 -1.45 3.44
N PRO A 79 -24.86 -1.76 4.71
CA PRO A 79 -26.19 -1.51 5.28
C PRO A 79 -26.54 -0.03 5.39
N ASP A 80 -25.55 0.79 5.71
CA ASP A 80 -25.69 2.23 5.94
C ASP A 80 -24.36 2.95 5.66
N ASP A 81 -24.28 4.22 6.04
CA ASP A 81 -23.12 5.10 5.88
C ASP A 81 -22.18 5.08 7.11
N SER A 82 -22.24 4.03 7.94
CA SER A 82 -21.32 3.88 9.08
C SER A 82 -19.86 3.94 8.65
N ARG A 83 -18.99 4.40 9.55
CA ARG A 83 -17.56 4.49 9.28
C ARG A 83 -16.93 3.10 9.22
N GLY A 84 -16.76 2.59 8.01
CA GLY A 84 -16.06 1.34 7.75
C GLY A 84 -15.06 1.43 6.60
N PHE A 85 -14.26 0.37 6.52
CA PHE A 85 -13.23 0.15 5.50
C PHE A 85 -13.36 -1.30 5.06
N SER A 86 -14.05 -1.54 3.94
CA SER A 86 -14.44 -2.89 3.51
C SER A 86 -14.10 -3.12 2.05
N GLY A 87 -13.52 -4.27 1.73
CA GLY A 87 -13.03 -4.56 0.39
C GLY A 87 -12.36 -5.91 0.24
N ALA A 88 -11.41 -5.98 -0.68
CA ALA A 88 -10.72 -7.20 -1.05
C ALA A 88 -9.21 -7.07 -0.86
N ALA A 89 -8.60 -8.17 -0.44
CA ALA A 89 -7.17 -8.30 -0.24
C ALA A 89 -6.61 -9.42 -1.12
N TRP A 90 -5.44 -9.20 -1.72
CA TRP A 90 -4.78 -10.17 -2.58
C TRP A 90 -3.28 -10.23 -2.36
N ARG A 91 -2.66 -11.34 -2.79
CA ARG A 91 -1.24 -11.66 -2.55
C ARG A 91 -0.88 -11.63 -1.07
N MET A 92 -1.80 -12.04 -0.19
CA MET A 92 -1.57 -12.11 1.25
C MET A 92 -0.46 -13.09 1.57
N GLN A 93 0.58 -12.58 2.23
CA GLN A 93 1.76 -13.31 2.68
C GLN A 93 1.66 -13.64 4.17
N ASP A 94 2.34 -14.70 4.60
CA ASP A 94 2.42 -15.12 6.01
C ASP A 94 2.92 -14.02 6.95
N ASN A 95 3.76 -13.11 6.45
CA ASN A 95 4.29 -12.01 7.23
C ASN A 95 3.29 -10.85 7.43
N GLY A 96 2.06 -10.96 6.93
CA GLY A 96 1.01 -9.94 7.04
C GLY A 96 1.07 -8.85 5.98
N SER A 97 1.84 -9.05 4.89
CA SER A 97 1.90 -8.11 3.78
C SER A 97 0.96 -8.52 2.65
N TYR A 98 0.25 -7.56 2.05
CA TYR A 98 -0.74 -7.80 1.00
C TYR A 98 -1.09 -6.52 0.28
N GLU A 99 -1.81 -6.66 -0.85
CA GLU A 99 -2.45 -5.56 -1.54
C GLU A 99 -3.91 -5.44 -1.09
N HIS A 100 -4.40 -4.23 -0.87
CA HIS A 100 -5.76 -3.99 -0.35
C HIS A 100 -6.44 -2.87 -1.11
N PHE A 101 -7.67 -3.11 -1.55
CA PHE A 101 -8.58 -2.09 -2.03
C PHE A 101 -9.86 -2.13 -1.20
N TYR A 102 -10.33 -0.97 -0.77
CA TYR A 102 -11.55 -0.88 0.04
C TYR A 102 -12.39 0.36 -0.28
N ILE A 103 -13.66 0.28 0.10
CA ILE A 103 -14.67 1.34 0.01
C ILE A 103 -14.95 1.90 1.41
N ARG A 104 -15.16 3.21 1.49
CA ARG A 104 -15.49 3.98 2.70
C ARG A 104 -16.96 4.44 2.61
N PRO A 105 -17.94 3.65 3.09
CA PRO A 105 -19.37 3.98 2.98
C PRO A 105 -19.70 5.40 3.47
N HIS A 106 -19.18 5.79 4.64
CA HIS A 106 -19.32 7.13 5.22
C HIS A 106 -18.80 8.31 4.35
N LEU A 107 -18.12 8.04 3.23
CA LEU A 107 -17.53 9.02 2.32
C LEU A 107 -18.10 8.94 0.91
N SER A 108 -19.30 8.37 0.71
CA SER A 108 -19.97 8.33 -0.60
C SER A 108 -19.89 9.68 -1.36
N ASN A 109 -19.52 9.63 -2.64
CA ASN A 109 -19.27 10.77 -3.53
C ASN A 109 -18.13 11.72 -3.13
N LYS A 110 -17.28 11.36 -2.16
CA LYS A 110 -16.04 12.10 -1.85
C LYS A 110 -14.86 11.52 -2.62
N THR A 111 -13.86 12.35 -2.89
CA THR A 111 -12.67 11.96 -3.65
C THR A 111 -11.91 10.78 -3.04
N ASP A 112 -12.05 10.59 -1.73
CA ASP A 112 -11.43 9.54 -0.93
C ASP A 112 -12.44 8.48 -0.48
N SER A 113 -13.55 8.30 -1.20
CA SER A 113 -14.57 7.27 -0.91
C SER A 113 -14.10 5.83 -1.12
N THR A 114 -12.97 5.66 -1.81
CA THR A 114 -12.29 4.38 -2.02
C THR A 114 -10.81 4.59 -1.75
N GLN A 115 -10.07 3.52 -1.51
CA GLN A 115 -8.62 3.57 -1.49
C GLN A 115 -8.00 2.21 -1.81
N TYR A 116 -7.01 2.22 -2.68
CA TYR A 116 -5.96 1.22 -2.76
C TYR A 116 -4.82 1.59 -1.81
N THR A 117 -4.42 0.65 -0.97
CA THR A 117 -3.21 0.75 -0.17
C THR A 117 -2.57 -0.63 -0.04
N PRO A 118 -1.26 -0.78 -0.21
CA PRO A 118 -0.57 -1.95 0.31
C PRO A 118 -0.63 -1.97 1.85
N VAL A 119 -0.44 -3.17 2.39
CA VAL A 119 -0.20 -3.43 3.80
C VAL A 119 1.14 -4.11 3.92
N PHE A 120 1.99 -3.64 4.83
CA PHE A 120 3.32 -4.17 5.06
C PHE A 120 3.40 -4.67 6.49
N ARG A 121 3.56 -5.97 6.66
CA ARG A 121 3.78 -6.56 7.99
C ARG A 121 2.71 -6.15 9.02
N HIS A 122 1.44 -6.22 8.59
CA HIS A 122 0.25 -5.77 9.34
C HIS A 122 0.09 -4.25 9.50
N ASP A 123 0.95 -3.43 8.89
CA ASP A 123 0.86 -1.98 8.92
C ASP A 123 0.31 -1.44 7.59
N THR A 124 -0.85 -0.80 7.66
CA THR A 124 -1.53 -0.25 6.47
C THR A 124 -0.83 1.01 5.99
N GLY A 125 -0.53 1.15 4.69
CA GLY A 125 0.22 2.30 4.15
C GLY A 125 -0.60 3.55 3.77
N TRP A 126 -1.85 3.68 4.21
CA TRP A 126 -2.81 4.61 3.60
C TRP A 126 -2.43 6.11 3.70
N GLN A 127 -1.58 6.50 4.64
CA GLN A 127 -1.03 7.87 4.74
C GLN A 127 0.00 8.17 3.64
N LEU A 128 0.65 7.15 3.06
CA LEU A 128 1.55 7.29 1.92
C LEU A 128 0.80 7.21 0.58
N TYR A 129 -0.14 6.26 0.47
CA TYR A 129 -0.78 5.91 -0.80
C TYR A 129 -2.15 6.58 -0.94
N PHE A 130 -2.16 7.89 -1.19
CA PHE A 130 -3.37 8.71 -1.29
C PHE A 130 -3.44 9.48 -2.62
N GLY A 131 -4.53 10.22 -2.82
CA GLY A 131 -4.77 11.01 -4.03
C GLY A 131 -5.32 10.17 -5.20
N ASN A 132 -5.45 10.80 -6.36
CA ASN A 132 -6.12 10.22 -7.54
C ASN A 132 -5.46 8.95 -8.12
N GLN A 133 -4.19 8.69 -7.80
CA GLN A 133 -3.49 7.45 -8.16
C GLN A 133 -3.89 6.26 -7.28
N HIS A 134 -4.50 6.51 -6.13
CA HIS A 134 -4.82 5.50 -5.13
C HIS A 134 -6.28 5.52 -4.69
N ALA A 135 -7.05 6.55 -5.04
CA ALA A 135 -8.41 6.74 -4.58
C ALA A 135 -9.25 7.43 -5.64
N VAL A 136 -10.51 7.02 -5.75
CA VAL A 136 -11.52 7.65 -6.60
C VAL A 136 -12.85 7.84 -5.88
N ALA A 137 -13.62 8.80 -6.38
CA ALA A 137 -14.99 9.02 -5.93
C ALA A 137 -15.92 7.93 -6.49
N LEU A 138 -16.72 7.37 -5.59
CA LEU A 138 -17.68 6.31 -5.85
C LEU A 138 -18.98 6.67 -5.13
N GLU A 139 -20.11 6.53 -5.83
CA GLU A 139 -21.42 6.55 -5.20
C GLU A 139 -21.68 5.19 -4.55
N VAL A 140 -21.82 5.17 -3.23
CA VAL A 140 -22.14 3.94 -2.49
C VAL A 140 -23.65 3.72 -2.47
N LYS A 141 -24.09 2.57 -2.98
CA LYS A 141 -25.51 2.16 -3.02
C LYS A 141 -25.87 1.36 -1.78
N TYR A 142 -26.33 2.05 -0.73
CA TYR A 142 -26.68 1.38 0.53
C TYR A 142 -27.82 0.37 0.39
N ASN A 143 -27.74 -0.72 1.16
CA ASN A 143 -28.66 -1.85 1.12
C ASN A 143 -28.83 -2.45 -0.29
N GLN A 144 -27.85 -2.33 -1.17
CA GLN A 144 -27.84 -2.92 -2.49
C GLN A 144 -26.51 -3.63 -2.71
N TRP A 145 -26.54 -4.71 -3.48
CA TRP A 145 -25.33 -5.38 -3.92
C TRP A 145 -24.62 -4.49 -4.95
N MET A 146 -23.33 -4.28 -4.74
CA MET A 146 -22.41 -3.62 -5.66
C MET A 146 -21.37 -4.67 -6.06
N HIS A 147 -21.07 -4.75 -7.35
CA HIS A 147 -20.13 -5.72 -7.89
C HIS A 147 -18.73 -5.11 -7.96
N LEU A 148 -17.77 -5.70 -7.25
CA LEU A 148 -16.34 -5.36 -7.31
C LEU A 148 -15.62 -6.39 -8.17
N LYS A 149 -14.88 -5.90 -9.15
CA LYS A 149 -13.94 -6.69 -9.93
C LYS A 149 -12.54 -6.06 -9.89
N ILE A 150 -11.53 -6.90 -9.71
CA ILE A 150 -10.13 -6.53 -9.67
C ILE A 150 -9.39 -7.37 -10.70
N ILE A 151 -8.77 -6.73 -11.68
CA ILE A 151 -7.85 -7.39 -12.62
C ILE A 151 -6.43 -7.09 -12.17
N VAL A 152 -5.62 -8.12 -11.94
CA VAL A 152 -4.23 -8.01 -11.47
C VAL A 152 -3.30 -8.57 -12.53
N SER A 153 -2.40 -7.75 -13.06
CA SER A 153 -1.42 -8.14 -14.08
C SER A 153 -0.03 -7.62 -13.71
N GLY A 154 0.82 -8.48 -13.16
CA GLY A 154 2.19 -8.13 -12.81
C GLY A 154 2.25 -7.11 -11.67
N ASP A 155 2.79 -5.93 -11.97
CA ASP A 155 2.88 -4.78 -11.06
C ASP A 155 1.70 -3.81 -11.20
N GLN A 156 0.66 -4.17 -11.95
CA GLN A 156 -0.49 -3.30 -12.21
C GLN A 156 -1.80 -3.96 -11.80
N ALA A 157 -2.80 -3.13 -11.49
CA ALA A 157 -4.16 -3.59 -11.29
C ALA A 157 -5.21 -2.57 -11.74
N GLU A 158 -6.37 -3.08 -12.12
CA GLU A 158 -7.55 -2.29 -12.43
C GLU A 158 -8.69 -2.66 -11.51
N ILE A 159 -9.39 -1.65 -11.00
CA ILE A 159 -10.54 -1.82 -10.13
C ILE A 159 -11.79 -1.36 -10.89
N TYR A 160 -12.83 -2.18 -10.82
CA TYR A 160 -14.14 -1.94 -11.41
C TYR A 160 -15.18 -2.06 -10.31
N VAL A 161 -16.10 -1.09 -10.23
CA VAL A 161 -17.21 -1.13 -9.28
C VAL A 161 -18.49 -0.75 -10.00
N ASP A 162 -19.42 -1.71 -10.18
CA ASP A 162 -20.65 -1.54 -10.97
C ASP A 162 -20.42 -0.89 -12.35
N SER A 163 -19.29 -1.20 -12.99
CA SER A 163 -18.83 -0.52 -14.20
C SER A 163 -18.12 -1.49 -15.15
N GLU A 164 -18.29 -1.26 -16.46
CA GLU A 164 -17.55 -1.95 -17.52
C GLU A 164 -16.17 -1.33 -17.78
N GLU A 165 -15.94 -0.10 -17.32
CA GLU A 165 -14.67 0.62 -17.41
C GLU A 165 -14.01 0.70 -16.03
N PRO A 166 -12.67 0.65 -15.94
CA PRO A 166 -11.99 0.70 -14.65
C PRO A 166 -12.17 2.05 -13.98
N VAL A 167 -12.60 2.04 -12.72
CA VAL A 167 -12.75 3.26 -11.91
C VAL A 167 -11.40 3.71 -11.34
N LEU A 168 -10.46 2.79 -11.13
CA LEU A 168 -9.10 3.08 -10.65
C LEU A 168 -8.09 2.20 -11.40
N PHE A 169 -7.02 2.82 -11.90
CA PHE A 169 -5.87 2.13 -12.47
C PHE A 169 -4.68 2.30 -11.52
N ILE A 170 -4.18 1.19 -10.98
CA ILE A 170 -3.01 1.14 -10.11
C ILE A 170 -1.82 0.76 -10.99
N SER A 171 -0.92 1.72 -11.19
CA SER A 171 0.22 1.55 -12.11
C SER A 171 1.45 0.89 -11.48
N ASP A 172 1.47 0.75 -10.16
CA ASP A 172 2.62 0.30 -9.38
C ASP A 172 2.11 -0.30 -8.06
N LEU A 173 1.88 -1.61 -8.08
CA LEU A 173 1.56 -2.43 -6.91
C LEU A 173 2.78 -2.53 -6.00
N LYS A 174 2.57 -2.24 -4.71
CA LYS A 174 3.65 -1.90 -3.77
C LYS A 174 4.05 -3.01 -2.83
N ALA A 175 3.14 -3.93 -2.55
CA ALA A 175 3.45 -5.10 -1.73
C ALA A 175 4.36 -6.06 -2.51
N ASN A 176 4.84 -7.11 -1.84
CA ASN A 176 5.65 -8.12 -2.50
C ASN A 176 4.84 -8.74 -3.67
N LEU A 177 5.37 -8.69 -4.90
CA LEU A 177 4.75 -9.22 -6.13
C LEU A 177 4.74 -10.77 -6.20
N SER A 178 4.89 -11.42 -5.05
CA SER A 178 4.81 -12.87 -4.91
C SER A 178 3.35 -13.33 -4.89
N ALA A 179 3.14 -14.60 -5.23
CA ALA A 179 1.83 -15.22 -5.08
C ALA A 179 1.46 -15.31 -3.60
N GLY A 180 0.16 -15.27 -3.28
CA GLY A 180 -0.32 -15.49 -1.93
C GLY A 180 -1.83 -15.64 -1.87
N THR A 181 -2.38 -15.62 -0.66
CA THR A 181 -3.81 -15.81 -0.42
C THR A 181 -4.63 -14.60 -0.88
N ILE A 182 -5.90 -14.84 -1.16
CA ILE A 182 -6.92 -13.83 -1.50
C ILE A 182 -8.08 -13.91 -0.51
N GLY A 183 -8.79 -12.80 -0.37
CA GLY A 183 -9.97 -12.75 0.48
C GLY A 183 -10.62 -11.39 0.52
N VAL A 184 -11.51 -11.24 1.50
CA VAL A 184 -12.22 -10.00 1.80
C VAL A 184 -11.95 -9.58 3.23
N THR A 185 -11.92 -8.27 3.46
CA THR A 185 -11.60 -7.70 4.78
C THR A 185 -12.50 -6.51 5.06
N THR A 186 -12.90 -6.37 6.32
CA THR A 186 -13.74 -5.31 6.85
C THR A 186 -13.14 -4.79 8.14
N THR A 187 -13.17 -3.48 8.33
CA THR A 187 -12.84 -2.83 9.61
C THR A 187 -13.92 -1.81 9.99
N PHE A 188 -14.28 -1.76 11.26
CA PHE A 188 -15.15 -0.80 11.97
C PHE A 188 -16.65 -0.74 11.64
N ALA A 189 -17.12 -1.19 10.47
CA ALA A 189 -18.55 -1.20 10.18
C ALA A 189 -19.01 -2.46 9.44
N PRO A 190 -20.28 -2.88 9.63
CA PRO A 190 -20.85 -4.03 8.95
C PRO A 190 -20.74 -3.96 7.42
N ALA A 191 -20.33 -5.07 6.82
CA ALA A 191 -20.42 -5.31 5.38
C ALA A 191 -20.87 -6.75 5.11
N TYR A 192 -21.51 -6.95 3.96
CA TYR A 192 -21.85 -8.27 3.45
C TYR A 192 -21.08 -8.55 2.16
N TYR A 193 -20.66 -9.79 1.97
CA TYR A 193 -20.00 -10.25 0.75
C TYR A 193 -20.72 -11.47 0.19
N SER A 194 -20.88 -11.56 -1.13
CA SER A 194 -21.44 -12.75 -1.81
C SER A 194 -20.80 -12.95 -3.18
N ASN A 195 -21.05 -14.10 -3.81
CA ASN A 195 -20.59 -14.43 -5.17
C ASN A 195 -19.08 -14.23 -5.39
N PHE A 196 -18.26 -14.55 -4.38
CA PHE A 196 -16.81 -14.49 -4.54
C PHE A 196 -16.36 -15.47 -5.62
N SER A 197 -15.52 -14.99 -6.54
CA SER A 197 -14.85 -15.82 -7.53
C SER A 197 -13.48 -15.29 -7.86
N PHE A 198 -12.62 -16.17 -8.36
CA PHE A 198 -11.32 -15.77 -8.89
C PHE A 198 -10.91 -16.64 -10.07
N GLU A 199 -10.06 -16.09 -10.94
CA GLU A 199 -9.47 -16.77 -12.07
C GLU A 199 -7.97 -16.44 -12.09
N LYS A 200 -7.10 -17.46 -12.10
CA LYS A 200 -5.66 -17.24 -12.20
C LYS A 200 -5.26 -17.09 -13.67
N LEU A 201 -4.68 -15.96 -14.03
CA LEU A 201 -4.24 -15.66 -15.39
C LEU A 201 -2.82 -15.11 -15.35
N GLU A 202 -1.92 -15.60 -16.21
CA GLU A 202 -0.52 -15.15 -16.18
C GLU A 202 -0.33 -13.69 -16.63
N SER A 203 -1.20 -13.19 -17.50
CA SER A 203 -1.11 -11.82 -18.05
C SER A 203 -2.50 -11.36 -18.51
N PRO A 204 -3.45 -11.12 -17.58
CA PRO A 204 -4.76 -10.64 -17.97
C PRO A 204 -4.64 -9.26 -18.62
N ALA A 205 -5.45 -9.03 -19.66
CA ALA A 205 -5.45 -7.75 -20.36
C ALA A 205 -6.03 -6.64 -19.48
N LEU A 206 -5.33 -5.50 -19.45
CA LEU A 206 -5.78 -4.25 -18.84
C LEU A 206 -6.35 -3.33 -19.93
N SER A 207 -7.48 -2.69 -19.65
CA SER A 207 -8.23 -1.88 -20.65
C SER A 207 -8.08 -0.36 -20.45
N GLY A 208 -7.82 0.04 -19.21
CA GLY A 208 -7.66 1.41 -18.75
C GLY A 208 -6.30 1.99 -19.07
N LYS A 209 -6.13 3.24 -18.64
CA LYS A 209 -4.90 4.00 -18.83
C LYS A 209 -4.38 4.45 -17.47
N ALA A 210 -3.14 4.09 -17.18
CA ALA A 210 -2.41 4.65 -16.05
C ALA A 210 -2.44 6.18 -16.11
N LEU A 211 -2.61 6.81 -14.95
CA LEU A 211 -2.29 8.22 -14.81
C LEU A 211 -0.80 8.42 -15.08
N ILE A 212 -0.46 9.48 -15.79
CA ILE A 212 0.94 9.86 -15.99
C ILE A 212 1.49 10.25 -14.61
N PRO A 213 2.56 9.59 -14.11
CA PRO A 213 3.17 9.97 -12.85
C PRO A 213 3.58 11.44 -12.87
N GLU A 214 3.37 12.15 -11.77
CA GLU A 214 3.89 13.51 -11.64
C GLU A 214 5.42 13.50 -11.73
N GLU A 215 5.99 14.49 -12.41
CA GLU A 215 7.44 14.65 -12.44
C GLU A 215 7.99 14.83 -11.02
N ARG A 216 9.04 14.08 -10.68
CA ARG A 216 9.69 14.23 -9.38
C ARG A 216 10.17 15.67 -9.19
N PRO A 217 9.87 16.30 -8.05
CA PRO A 217 10.24 17.69 -7.85
C PRO A 217 11.77 17.81 -7.79
N HIS A 218 12.32 18.83 -8.46
CA HIS A 218 13.77 19.11 -8.39
C HIS A 218 14.26 19.23 -6.94
N GLY A 219 15.40 18.63 -6.59
CA GLY A 219 15.94 18.65 -5.22
C GLY A 219 15.33 17.62 -4.28
N LEU A 220 14.44 16.74 -4.77
CA LEU A 220 13.99 15.56 -4.05
C LEU A 220 15.18 14.70 -3.66
N ILE A 221 15.18 14.24 -2.42
CA ILE A 221 16.19 13.32 -1.92
C ILE A 221 15.75 11.91 -2.28
N GLU A 222 16.60 11.18 -2.99
CA GLU A 222 16.23 9.86 -3.53
C GLU A 222 16.61 8.70 -2.62
N LYS A 223 17.48 8.94 -1.63
CA LYS A 223 18.02 7.92 -0.73
C LYS A 223 18.12 8.42 0.69
N PHE A 224 17.84 7.52 1.63
CA PHE A 224 17.91 7.81 3.05
C PHE A 224 18.62 6.70 3.81
N ASN A 225 19.38 7.06 4.84
CA ASN A 225 19.95 6.11 5.77
C ASN A 225 19.01 5.95 6.97
N LEU A 226 18.54 4.73 7.22
CA LEU A 226 17.63 4.39 8.30
C LEU A 226 18.33 3.61 9.40
N SER A 227 18.04 3.97 10.65
CA SER A 227 18.37 3.16 11.81
C SER A 227 17.54 1.88 11.88
N GLU A 228 17.85 1.06 12.86
CA GLU A 228 16.90 0.09 13.45
C GLU A 228 15.74 0.83 14.14
N VAL A 229 14.69 0.09 14.49
CA VAL A 229 13.59 0.62 15.30
C VAL A 229 14.09 0.89 16.71
N ILE A 230 13.87 2.11 17.19
CA ILE A 230 14.26 2.56 18.53
C ILE A 230 13.04 2.92 19.37
N ALA A 231 13.25 2.97 20.68
CA ALA A 231 12.25 3.42 21.63
C ALA A 231 12.05 4.94 21.56
N ASP A 232 10.80 5.38 21.71
CA ASP A 232 10.40 6.80 21.63
C ASP A 232 10.99 7.69 22.74
N ASN A 233 11.48 7.09 23.83
CA ASN A 233 12.08 7.82 24.95
C ASN A 233 13.59 8.11 24.77
N ASP A 234 14.25 7.54 23.76
CA ASP A 234 15.67 7.76 23.48
C ASP A 234 15.92 8.04 21.99
N ILE A 235 15.30 9.12 21.51
CA ILE A 235 15.36 9.53 20.10
C ILE A 235 16.55 10.44 19.77
N ASN A 236 17.46 10.69 20.72
CA ASN A 236 18.62 11.53 20.47
C ASN A 236 19.63 10.77 19.58
N PRO A 237 19.95 11.25 18.36
CA PRO A 237 20.84 10.54 17.45
C PRO A 237 22.26 10.34 17.99
N GLU A 238 22.72 11.15 18.95
CA GLU A 238 24.03 10.98 19.59
C GLU A 238 24.10 9.76 20.53
N ASN A 239 22.96 9.26 20.99
CA ASN A 239 22.88 8.04 21.80
C ASN A 239 22.79 6.77 20.92
N TYR A 240 22.48 6.93 19.62
CA TYR A 240 22.31 5.79 18.72
C TYR A 240 23.66 5.19 18.31
N SER A 241 23.84 3.90 18.61
CA SER A 241 25.06 3.14 18.28
C SER A 241 24.79 1.89 17.42
N GLY A 242 23.56 1.75 16.91
CA GLY A 242 23.15 0.61 16.09
C GLY A 242 23.52 0.74 14.61
N ASN A 243 22.95 -0.14 13.79
CA ASN A 243 23.27 -0.26 12.38
C ASN A 243 22.46 0.70 11.50
N TRP A 244 23.11 1.19 10.43
CA TRP A 244 22.46 1.97 9.39
C TRP A 244 22.27 1.14 8.13
N SER A 245 21.15 1.34 7.46
CA SER A 245 20.86 0.76 6.14
C SER A 245 20.38 1.85 5.20
N GLU A 246 20.88 1.87 3.98
CA GLU A 246 20.45 2.82 2.93
C GLU A 246 19.23 2.27 2.20
N HIS A 247 18.27 3.14 1.92
CA HIS A 247 17.00 2.82 1.25
C HIS A 247 16.67 3.86 0.19
N ASP A 248 16.23 3.39 -0.98
CA ASP A 248 15.69 4.23 -2.05
C ASP A 248 14.26 4.67 -1.74
N VAL A 249 13.89 5.87 -2.18
CA VAL A 249 12.49 6.31 -2.20
C VAL A 249 11.67 5.55 -3.23
N GLU A 250 10.38 5.38 -2.95
CA GLU A 250 9.42 4.83 -3.90
C GLU A 250 9.07 5.82 -5.02
N THR A 251 8.22 5.40 -5.95
CA THR A 251 7.77 6.20 -7.12
C THR A 251 7.26 7.60 -6.75
N MET A 252 6.60 7.75 -5.58
CA MET A 252 6.12 9.03 -5.06
C MET A 252 7.18 9.91 -4.37
N GLY A 253 8.43 9.43 -4.26
CA GLY A 253 9.52 10.16 -3.62
C GLY A 253 9.57 10.07 -2.10
N ALA A 254 8.76 9.19 -1.50
CA ALA A 254 8.82 8.85 -0.09
C ALA A 254 9.47 7.49 0.12
N ILE A 255 10.26 7.34 1.18
CA ILE A 255 10.61 6.03 1.72
C ILE A 255 9.45 5.48 2.53
N ASN A 256 9.20 4.19 2.37
CA ASN A 256 8.26 3.43 3.18
C ASN A 256 9.05 2.60 4.20
N ILE A 257 9.03 3.06 5.45
CA ILE A 257 9.77 2.46 6.56
C ILE A 257 9.12 1.13 6.96
N SER A 258 7.79 0.98 6.84
CA SER A 258 7.06 -0.26 7.15
C SER A 258 7.44 -1.44 6.24
N ARG A 259 8.08 -1.19 5.10
CA ARG A 259 8.59 -2.24 4.21
C ARG A 259 9.59 -3.17 4.93
N ASP A 260 10.49 -2.60 5.72
CA ASP A 260 11.59 -3.32 6.36
C ASP A 260 11.65 -3.17 7.88
N ARG A 261 10.71 -2.44 8.48
CA ARG A 261 10.62 -2.21 9.93
C ARG A 261 9.27 -2.65 10.46
N THR A 262 9.26 -3.16 11.68
CA THR A 262 8.04 -3.53 12.40
C THR A 262 8.03 -2.75 13.70
N ARG A 263 6.95 -2.01 13.94
CA ARG A 263 6.74 -1.32 15.21
C ARG A 263 6.24 -2.29 16.29
N SER A 264 6.57 -2.00 17.54
CA SER A 264 5.92 -2.53 18.74
C SER A 264 5.38 -1.37 19.57
N GLU A 265 4.71 -1.68 20.69
CA GLU A 265 4.15 -0.68 21.60
C GLU A 265 5.22 0.28 22.17
N ASP A 266 6.44 -0.22 22.40
CA ASP A 266 7.55 0.50 23.00
C ASP A 266 8.65 0.91 22.00
N HIS A 267 8.62 0.37 20.77
CA HIS A 267 9.59 0.65 19.71
C HIS A 267 8.86 1.01 18.42
N ASN A 268 8.71 2.31 18.15
CA ASN A 268 7.97 2.82 17.02
C ASN A 268 8.58 4.09 16.42
N THR A 269 9.88 4.31 16.65
CA THR A 269 10.63 5.43 16.06
C THR A 269 11.81 4.92 15.25
N VAL A 270 12.11 5.60 14.14
CA VAL A 270 13.29 5.37 13.29
C VAL A 270 13.98 6.70 13.07
N LEU A 271 15.31 6.71 13.18
CA LEU A 271 16.12 7.84 12.78
C LEU A 271 16.37 7.75 11.27
N VAL A 272 15.97 8.80 10.57
CA VAL A 272 16.32 9.05 9.18
C VAL A 272 17.52 9.99 9.16
N ARG A 273 18.65 9.55 8.62
CA ARG A 273 19.90 10.32 8.54
C ARG A 273 20.14 10.84 7.12
N LEU A 274 20.56 12.10 7.06
CA LEU A 274 21.11 12.77 5.89
C LEU A 274 22.44 13.42 6.25
N ASN A 275 23.49 13.09 5.49
CA ASN A 275 24.75 13.81 5.57
C ASN A 275 24.77 14.90 4.50
N VAL A 276 24.90 16.16 4.92
CA VAL A 276 24.89 17.31 4.01
C VAL A 276 26.25 17.97 4.07
N ASN A 277 27.02 17.85 2.99
CA ASN A 277 28.25 18.61 2.85
C ASN A 277 27.95 19.99 2.29
N SER A 278 28.40 21.05 2.96
CA SER A 278 28.21 22.44 2.55
C SER A 278 29.54 23.11 2.22
N GLU A 279 29.61 23.80 1.09
CA GLU A 279 30.83 24.52 0.67
C GLU A 279 31.16 25.70 1.58
N THR A 280 30.12 26.40 2.07
CA THR A 280 30.25 27.57 2.93
C THR A 280 29.32 27.46 4.14
N GLU A 281 29.40 28.44 5.04
CA GLU A 281 28.33 28.67 6.00
C GLU A 281 27.13 29.24 5.24
N GLN A 282 25.98 28.58 5.35
CA GLN A 282 24.76 28.98 4.65
C GLN A 282 23.52 28.36 5.30
N VAL A 283 22.36 28.95 5.02
CA VAL A 283 21.08 28.42 5.47
C VAL A 283 20.37 27.78 4.29
N LYS A 284 19.93 26.53 4.44
CA LYS A 284 19.17 25.81 3.43
C LYS A 284 17.82 25.38 3.96
N LYS A 285 16.78 25.59 3.18
CA LYS A 285 15.44 25.13 3.52
C LYS A 285 15.24 23.72 3.00
N ILE A 286 14.79 22.83 3.88
CA ILE A 286 14.31 21.50 3.53
C ILE A 286 12.80 21.47 3.75
N ASN A 287 12.07 21.05 2.73
CA ASN A 287 10.69 20.62 2.83
C ASN A 287 10.66 19.12 3.10
N PHE A 288 9.77 18.65 3.96
CA PHE A 288 9.71 17.24 4.31
C PHE A 288 8.29 16.81 4.68
N GLY A 289 8.06 15.51 4.58
CA GLY A 289 6.86 14.81 5.03
C GLY A 289 7.26 13.65 5.92
N TYR A 290 6.44 13.34 6.92
CA TYR A 290 6.75 12.37 7.96
C TYR A 290 5.47 11.70 8.47
N SER A 291 5.60 10.47 8.92
CA SER A 291 4.61 9.78 9.76
C SER A 291 4.44 10.46 11.10
N ASP A 292 3.18 10.55 11.53
CA ASP A 292 2.72 10.86 12.89
C ASP A 292 3.50 11.89 13.70
N ASP A 293 4.72 11.63 14.18
CA ASP A 293 5.53 12.66 14.84
C ASP A 293 6.96 12.70 14.30
N VAL A 294 7.57 13.89 14.36
CA VAL A 294 8.97 14.07 14.00
C VAL A 294 9.70 15.00 14.95
N THR A 295 10.96 14.68 15.23
CA THR A 295 11.93 15.64 15.78
C THR A 295 13.12 15.78 14.84
N VAL A 296 13.47 17.01 14.50
CA VAL A 296 14.57 17.32 13.57
C VAL A 296 15.80 17.75 14.35
N TYR A 297 16.93 17.14 14.04
CA TYR A 297 18.24 17.45 14.61
C TYR A 297 19.21 17.91 13.53
N ILE A 298 20.08 18.85 13.88
CA ILE A 298 21.28 19.18 13.12
C ILE A 298 22.48 19.17 14.05
N ASN A 299 23.52 18.41 13.70
CA ASN A 299 24.75 18.29 14.47
C ASN A 299 24.50 18.01 15.97
N GLY A 300 23.58 17.10 16.25
CA GLY A 300 23.21 16.67 17.61
C GLY A 300 22.27 17.62 18.37
N GLN A 301 21.84 18.73 17.78
CA GLN A 301 20.94 19.69 18.42
C GLN A 301 19.52 19.63 17.81
N PRO A 302 18.46 19.50 18.63
CA PRO A 302 17.08 19.57 18.13
C PRO A 302 16.76 21.00 17.71
N ILE A 303 16.16 21.16 16.53
CA ILE A 303 15.83 22.47 15.95
C ILE A 303 14.34 22.64 15.61
N SER A 304 13.60 21.54 15.49
CA SER A 304 12.19 21.55 15.16
C SER A 304 11.53 20.25 15.57
N GLY A 305 10.21 20.26 15.68
CA GLY A 305 9.39 19.07 15.82
C GLY A 305 7.99 19.32 15.25
N GLY A 306 7.27 18.26 14.97
CA GLY A 306 5.95 18.34 14.35
C GLY A 306 5.10 17.10 14.63
N THR A 307 3.78 17.29 14.53
CA THR A 307 2.80 16.21 14.61
C THR A 307 1.90 16.22 13.37
N ASN A 308 1.77 15.05 12.77
CA ASN A 308 0.99 14.69 11.60
C ASN A 308 -0.02 13.56 11.91
N ILE A 309 -0.28 13.27 13.19
CA ILE A 309 -1.21 12.20 13.60
C ILE A 309 -2.61 12.42 13.01
N TYR A 310 -3.26 11.36 12.54
CA TYR A 310 -4.66 11.38 12.11
C TYR A 310 -5.58 12.00 13.18
N GLN A 311 -6.46 12.91 12.76
CA GLN A 311 -7.39 13.65 13.62
C GLN A 311 -6.77 14.56 14.70
N SER A 312 -5.45 14.77 14.70
CA SER A 312 -4.79 15.63 15.69
C SER A 312 -5.13 17.11 15.56
N ARG A 313 -5.43 17.59 14.35
CA ARG A 313 -5.69 19.03 14.06
C ARG A 313 -7.16 19.34 13.80
N ASP A 314 -7.85 18.43 13.12
CA ASP A 314 -9.27 18.52 12.76
C ASP A 314 -9.85 17.11 12.59
N TYR A 315 -11.17 16.94 12.71
CA TYR A 315 -11.83 15.64 12.58
C TYR A 315 -11.61 14.94 11.22
N ARG A 316 -11.19 15.67 10.17
CA ARG A 316 -10.79 15.13 8.86
C ARG A 316 -9.30 15.27 8.57
N TYR A 317 -8.47 15.64 9.54
CA TYR A 317 -7.04 15.72 9.31
C TYR A 317 -6.49 14.31 9.05
N LEU A 318 -6.13 14.04 7.80
CA LEU A 318 -5.75 12.70 7.36
C LEU A 318 -4.35 12.29 7.81
N GLY A 319 -3.46 13.23 8.10
CA GLY A 319 -2.07 12.90 8.41
C GLY A 319 -1.31 12.31 7.23
N THR A 320 -1.68 12.65 5.99
CA THR A 320 -1.00 12.16 4.78
C THR A 320 0.43 12.67 4.69
N ILE A 321 1.33 11.86 4.16
CA ILE A 321 2.75 12.17 4.04
C ILE A 321 3.00 12.94 2.74
N GLY A 322 3.45 14.19 2.86
CA GLY A 322 3.78 15.07 1.75
C GLY A 322 4.73 16.18 2.17
N LEU A 323 5.29 16.92 1.21
CA LEU A 323 6.25 18.02 1.43
C LEU A 323 5.60 19.30 2.01
N PHE A 324 4.71 19.15 2.99
CA PHE A 324 3.88 20.23 3.55
C PHE A 324 4.58 21.00 4.68
N ASP A 325 5.55 20.37 5.34
CA ASP A 325 6.33 20.98 6.41
C ASP A 325 7.72 21.40 5.92
N SER A 326 8.35 22.34 6.64
CA SER A 326 9.71 22.78 6.32
C SER A 326 10.47 23.31 7.52
N VAL A 327 11.80 23.24 7.45
CA VAL A 327 12.72 23.81 8.43
C VAL A 327 13.93 24.42 7.71
N TYR A 328 14.51 25.46 8.31
CA TYR A 328 15.75 26.07 7.85
C TYR A 328 16.93 25.44 8.59
N LEU A 329 17.85 24.86 7.84
CA LEU A 329 19.06 24.20 8.33
C LEU A 329 20.23 25.20 8.30
N PRO A 330 20.78 25.61 9.45
CA PRO A 330 22.00 26.41 9.51
C PRO A 330 23.23 25.51 9.30
N LEU A 331 23.65 25.37 8.04
CA LEU A 331 24.77 24.52 7.64
C LEU A 331 26.11 25.22 7.89
N LYS A 332 27.05 24.49 8.47
CA LYS A 332 28.46 24.89 8.59
C LYS A 332 29.25 24.40 7.38
N PRO A 333 30.39 25.03 7.04
CA PRO A 333 31.30 24.48 6.03
C PRO A 333 31.71 23.02 6.37
N GLY A 334 31.72 22.16 5.36
CA GLY A 334 31.97 20.72 5.51
C GLY A 334 30.71 19.91 5.82
N GLN A 335 30.91 18.77 6.48
CA GLN A 335 29.84 17.79 6.73
C GLN A 335 28.93 18.24 7.89
N ASN A 336 27.63 18.25 7.64
CA ASN A 336 26.58 18.45 8.63
C ASN A 336 25.74 17.17 8.73
N LYS A 337 25.49 16.70 9.95
CA LYS A 337 24.61 15.56 10.18
C LYS A 337 23.21 16.05 10.47
N VAL A 338 22.26 15.68 9.63
CA VAL A 338 20.84 16.00 9.80
C VAL A 338 20.10 14.72 10.10
N TYR A 339 19.27 14.73 11.15
CA TYR A 339 18.45 13.58 11.52
C TYR A 339 16.99 13.98 11.65
N PHE A 340 16.10 13.07 11.26
CA PHE A 340 14.68 13.13 11.55
C PHE A 340 14.35 11.88 12.35
N ALA A 341 13.99 12.04 13.63
CA ALA A 341 13.41 10.96 14.41
C ALA A 341 11.93 10.89 14.03
N VAL A 342 11.55 9.89 13.23
CA VAL A 342 10.19 9.72 12.69
C VAL A 342 9.49 8.60 13.43
N LYS A 343 8.38 8.94 14.07
CA LYS A 343 7.55 8.04 14.88
C LYS A 343 6.30 7.62 14.12
N GLU A 344 5.84 6.41 14.35
CA GLU A 344 4.58 5.88 13.79
C GLU A 344 3.67 5.29 14.87
N ASN A 345 2.39 5.63 14.85
CA ASN A 345 1.37 4.97 15.67
C ASN A 345 0.48 4.08 14.80
N PHE A 346 -0.06 4.61 13.70
CA PHE A 346 -0.82 3.86 12.72
C PHE A 346 -1.05 4.64 11.41
N GLY A 347 -1.20 3.90 10.31
CA GLY A 347 -1.65 4.45 9.03
C GLY A 347 -0.57 4.54 7.96
N GLY A 348 0.66 4.23 8.32
CA GLY A 348 1.73 3.83 7.41
C GLY A 348 2.98 4.63 7.68
N TRP A 349 4.10 3.94 7.88
CA TRP A 349 5.34 4.57 8.30
C TRP A 349 6.17 5.10 7.13
N GLY A 350 6.30 6.41 6.98
CA GLY A 350 7.07 6.98 5.87
C GLY A 350 7.76 8.31 6.15
N PHE A 351 8.67 8.65 5.25
CA PHE A 351 9.37 9.94 5.25
C PHE A 351 9.72 10.37 3.82
N MET A 352 9.73 11.67 3.56
CA MET A 352 10.25 12.25 2.33
C MET A 352 10.89 13.59 2.59
N GLY A 353 11.84 13.98 1.75
CA GLY A 353 12.57 15.24 1.90
C GLY A 353 12.99 15.82 0.57
N LYS A 354 13.00 17.14 0.49
CA LYS A 354 13.48 17.90 -0.66
C LYS A 354 14.15 19.19 -0.19
N PHE A 355 15.31 19.51 -0.75
CA PHE A 355 15.87 20.85 -0.63
C PHE A 355 15.25 21.80 -1.65
N GLU A 356 14.93 23.02 -1.22
CA GLU A 356 14.43 24.07 -2.13
C GLU A 356 15.52 24.51 -3.11
N ASP A 357 16.79 24.49 -2.68
CA ASP A 357 17.96 24.89 -3.46
C ASP A 357 19.20 24.04 -3.11
N MET A 358 19.75 23.37 -4.11
CA MET A 358 20.93 22.50 -3.99
C MET A 358 22.28 23.23 -4.15
N SER A 359 22.28 24.54 -4.42
CA SER A 359 23.53 25.28 -4.65
C SER A 359 24.49 25.19 -3.47
N GLY A 360 25.77 24.88 -3.72
CA GLY A 360 26.81 24.80 -2.70
C GLY A 360 26.60 23.69 -1.65
N ILE A 361 25.71 22.72 -1.89
CA ILE A 361 25.54 21.54 -1.04
C ILE A 361 25.57 20.24 -1.86
N ASN A 362 26.02 19.16 -1.22
CA ASN A 362 25.88 17.80 -1.71
C ASN A 362 25.34 16.89 -0.60
N ILE A 363 24.52 15.91 -0.97
CA ILE A 363 23.96 14.93 -0.04
C ILE A 363 24.72 13.62 -0.25
N GLU A 364 25.13 13.00 0.87
CA GLU A 364 25.81 11.70 0.92
C GLU A 364 24.95 10.63 1.58
#